data_AF-A0A953SI75-F1
#
_entry.id   AF-A0A953SI75-F1
#
_cell.length_a   1.000
_cell.length_b   1.000
_cell.length_c   1.000
_cell.angle_alpha   90.00
_cell.angle_beta   90.00
_cell.angle_gamma   90.00
#
_symmetry.space_group_name_H-M   'P 1'
#
loop_
_entity.id
_entity.type
_entity.pdbx_description
1 polymer ?
#
loop_
_entity_poly.entity_id
_entity_poly.type
_entity_poly.pdbx_seq_one_letter_code
_entity_poly.pdbx_strand_id
1 'polypeptide(L)' 'MAFAAFCVVVPHTYGQGCVPADLFDADSRYTTGDVPVLLALGDLDGDGDLDVVTANAASDDASVLLN' A
#
# COMPACT_ATOMS: atom_id res chain seq x y z
N MET A 1 17.17 18.06 -19.49
CA MET A 1 16.23 17.24 -20.29
C MET A 1 14.94 17.15 -19.50
N ALA A 2 13.88 17.81 -19.95
CA ALA A 2 12.62 17.89 -19.23
C ALA A 2 11.82 16.60 -19.47
N PHE A 3 11.57 15.83 -18.41
CA PHE A 3 10.59 14.75 -18.49
C PHE A 3 9.19 15.37 -18.50
N ALA A 4 8.44 15.14 -19.57
CA ALA A 4 7.02 15.46 -19.60
C ALA A 4 6.31 14.50 -18.65
N ALA A 5 5.72 15.03 -17.58
CA ALA A 5 4.86 14.26 -16.69
C ALA A 5 3.59 13.89 -17.45
N PHE A 6 3.45 12.60 -17.78
CA PHE A 6 2.23 12.08 -18.37
C PHE A 6 1.24 11.80 -17.24
N CYS A 7 0.21 12.64 -17.15
CA CYS A 7 -0.81 12.55 -16.11
C CYS A 7 -1.82 11.45 -16.51
N VAL A 8 -1.85 10.32 -15.78
CA VAL A 8 -2.91 9.32 -15.93
C VAL A 8 -3.96 9.62 -14.87
N VAL A 9 -5.22 9.81 -15.29
CA VAL A 9 -6.35 10.00 -14.38
C VAL A 9 -6.68 8.64 -13.76
N VAL A 10 -6.29 8.40 -12.51
CA VAL A 10 -6.82 7.29 -11.71
C VAL A 10 -8.06 7.81 -10.98
N PRO A 11 -9.23 7.19 -11.14
CA PRO A 11 -10.45 7.64 -10.47
C PRO A 11 -10.48 7.07 -9.05
N HIS A 12 -9.59 7.51 -8.18
CA HIS A 12 -9.82 7.45 -6.74
C HIS A 12 -9.17 8.66 -6.06
N THR A 13 -9.84 9.14 -5.03
CA THR A 13 -10.04 10.52 -4.58
C THR A 13 -8.84 11.27 -3.98
N TYR A 14 -7.63 10.95 -4.41
CA TYR A 14 -6.39 11.62 -3.97
C TYR A 14 -6.05 12.72 -4.99
N GLY A 15 -5.74 13.91 -4.49
CA GLY A 15 -5.67 15.17 -5.25
C GLY A 15 -5.06 15.10 -6.66
N GLN A 16 -5.68 15.85 -7.57
CA GLN A 16 -5.28 16.05 -8.95
C GLN A 16 -3.84 16.62 -9.03
N GLY A 17 -2.85 15.76 -9.23
CA GLY A 17 -1.46 16.14 -9.45
C GLY A 17 -0.75 15.12 -10.34
N CYS A 18 0.21 15.58 -11.15
CA CYS A 18 1.08 14.69 -11.91
C CYS A 18 1.85 13.79 -10.95
N VAL A 19 1.43 12.53 -10.78
CA VAL A 19 2.20 11.54 -10.05
C VAL A 19 3.46 11.21 -10.86
N PRO A 20 4.67 11.45 -10.32
CA PRO A 20 5.90 11.03 -10.97
C PRO A 20 5.92 9.50 -11.08
N ALA A 21 6.74 8.95 -11.98
CA ALA A 21 6.89 7.51 -12.19
C ALA A 21 7.39 6.73 -10.94
N ASP A 22 7.58 7.44 -9.83
CA ASP A 22 8.01 6.97 -8.51
C ASP A 22 6.80 6.70 -7.57
N LEU A 23 5.60 6.50 -8.14
CA LEU A 23 4.35 6.23 -7.40
C LEU A 23 4.39 4.93 -6.57
N PHE A 24 5.22 3.98 -6.98
CA PHE A 24 5.56 2.82 -6.18
C PHE A 24 7.04 2.89 -5.90
N ASP A 25 7.39 2.83 -4.61
CA ASP A 25 8.79 2.70 -4.25
C ASP A 25 9.30 1.35 -4.79
N ALA A 26 10.47 1.37 -5.42
CA ALA A 26 10.98 0.18 -6.07
C ALA A 26 11.38 -0.82 -4.97
N ASP A 27 10.62 -1.93 -4.89
CA ASP A 27 10.92 -3.08 -4.04
C ASP A 27 10.68 -2.88 -2.53
N SER A 28 9.57 -2.23 -2.16
CA SER A 28 9.12 -2.14 -0.76
C SER A 28 8.82 -3.52 -0.18
N ARG A 29 9.55 -3.89 0.87
CA ARG A 29 9.28 -5.12 1.64
C ARG A 29 8.87 -4.78 3.06
N TYR A 30 7.73 -5.33 3.47
CA TYR A 30 7.21 -5.22 4.84
C TYR A 30 7.24 -6.60 5.48
N THR A 31 7.82 -6.68 6.67
CA THR A 31 7.91 -7.92 7.43
C THR A 31 6.57 -8.23 8.08
N THR A 32 6.12 -9.47 7.98
CA THR A 32 4.96 -10.02 8.69
C THR A 32 5.42 -11.11 9.65
N GLY A 33 4.48 -11.74 10.36
CA GLY A 33 4.75 -12.98 11.10
C GLY A 33 5.01 -14.18 10.19
N ASP A 34 5.12 -15.36 10.81
CA ASP A 34 5.53 -16.59 10.13
C ASP A 34 4.35 -17.28 9.43
N VAL A 35 4.60 -17.70 8.18
CA VAL A 35 3.60 -18.38 7.33
C VAL A 35 2.29 -17.57 7.24
N PRO A 36 2.30 -16.36 6.64
CA PRO A 36 1.08 -15.62 6.37
C PRO A 36 0.21 -16.41 5.38
N VAL A 37 -1.05 -16.67 5.76
CA VAL A 37 -1.98 -17.49 4.97
C VAL A 37 -3.15 -16.69 4.40
N LEU A 38 -3.44 -15.52 4.97
CA LEU A 38 -4.53 -14.65 4.56
C LEU A 38 -4.08 -13.19 4.56
N LEU A 39 -4.67 -12.43 3.64
CA LEU A 39 -4.47 -10.98 3.50
C LEU A 39 -5.83 -10.29 3.34
N ALA A 40 -6.00 -9.16 4.01
CA ALA A 40 -7.16 -8.28 3.91
C ALA A 40 -6.69 -6.83 3.76
N LEU A 41 -7.52 -6.01 3.11
CA LEU A 41 -7.28 -4.59 2.89
C LEU A 41 -8.43 -3.76 3.48
N GLY A 42 -8.11 -2.61 4.07
CA GLY A 42 -9.11 -1.66 4.58
C GLY A 42 -8.43 -0.48 5.28
N ASP A 43 -9.12 0.65 5.36
CA ASP A 43 -8.70 1.83 6.11
C ASP A 43 -8.96 1.59 7.61
N LEU A 44 -7.89 1.34 8.38
CA LEU A 44 -7.95 0.96 9.79
C LEU A 44 -7.65 2.13 10.73
N ASP A 45 -6.93 3.15 10.26
CA ASP A 45 -6.56 4.32 11.05
C ASP A 45 -7.34 5.60 10.70
N GLY A 46 -8.12 5.58 9.62
CA GLY A 46 -9.06 6.61 9.21
C GLY A 46 -8.45 7.73 8.37
N ASP A 47 -7.28 7.52 7.77
CA ASP A 47 -6.60 8.51 6.94
C ASP A 47 -7.10 8.56 5.48
N GLY A 48 -7.87 7.55 5.07
CA GLY A 48 -8.48 7.43 3.75
C GLY A 48 -7.66 6.64 2.73
N ASP A 49 -6.50 6.12 3.13
CA ASP A 49 -5.69 5.19 2.35
C ASP A 49 -5.94 3.72 2.80
N LEU A 50 -5.54 2.75 1.98
CA LEU A 50 -5.80 1.33 2.26
C LEU A 50 -4.65 0.71 3.05
N ASP A 51 -4.94 0.23 4.26
CA ASP A 51 -4.01 -0.54 5.06
C ASP A 51 -4.05 -2.03 4.72
N VAL A 52 -3.01 -2.75 5.15
CA VAL A 52 -2.85 -4.19 4.91
C VAL A 52 -2.84 -4.95 6.23
N VAL A 53 -3.65 -6.00 6.31
CA VAL A 53 -3.64 -6.96 7.42
C VAL A 53 -3.28 -8.34 6.91
N THR A 54 -2.40 -9.03 7.64
CA THR A 54 -2.02 -10.42 7.37
C THR A 54 -2.29 -11.29 8.58
N ALA A 55 -2.81 -12.50 8.35
CA ALA A 55 -2.97 -13.52 9.39
C ALA A 55 -1.84 -14.56 9.26
N ASN A 56 -1.07 -14.73 10.32
CA ASN A 56 0.16 -15.52 10.33
C ASN A 56 -0.09 -16.86 11.03
N ALA A 57 -0.16 -17.95 10.26
CA ALA A 57 -0.59 -19.24 10.77
C ALA A 57 0.45 -19.95 11.64
N ALA A 58 1.74 -19.65 11.47
CA ALA A 58 2.80 -20.30 12.24
C ALA A 58 3.23 -19.50 13.48
N SER A 59 2.98 -18.19 13.51
CA SER A 59 3.28 -17.32 14.67
C SER A 59 2.07 -17.04 15.57
N ASP A 60 0.89 -17.58 15.25
CA ASP A 60 -0.37 -17.40 16.01
C ASP A 60 -0.75 -15.92 16.24
N ASP A 61 -0.41 -15.05 15.29
CA ASP A 61 -0.67 -13.61 15.37
C ASP A 61 -1.14 -13.02 14.03
N ALA A 62 -1.37 -11.71 14.04
CA ALA A 62 -1.67 -10.94 12.84
C ALA A 62 -0.75 -9.72 12.77
N SER A 63 -0.33 -9.35 11.55
CA SER A 63 0.47 -8.15 11.31
C SER A 63 -0.36 -7.13 10.55
N VAL A 64 -0.28 -5.87 10.98
CA VAL A 64 -0.95 -4.73 10.35
C VAL A 64 0.11 -3.75 9.85
N LEU A 65 0.00 -3.38 8.58
CA LEU A 65 0.77 -2.31 7.97
C LEU A 65 -0.17 -1.14 7.71
N LEU A 66 0.11 -0.02 8.38
CA LEU A 66 -0.52 1.28 8.12
C LEU A 66 0.34 2.03 7.11
N ASN A 67 -0.26 2.64 6.10
CA ASN A 67 0.47 3.32 5.02
C ASN A 67 0.64 4.83 5.24
#